data_AF-A0A6C0D7I8-F1
#
_entry.id   AF-A0A6C0D7I8-F1
#
_cell.length_a   1.000
_cell.length_b   1.000
_cell.length_c   1.000
_cell.angle_alpha   90.00
_cell.angle_beta   90.00
_cell.angle_gamma   90.00
#
_symmetry.space_group_name_H-M   'P 1'
#
loop_
_entity.id
_entity.type
_entity.pdbx_description
1 polymer ?
#
loop_
_entity_poly.entity_id
_entity_poly.type
_entity_poly.pdbx_seq_one_letter_code
_entity_poly.pdbx_strand_id
1 'polypeptide(L)'
;MEVHKQVLVSNDNTSVRSSSSVKTEAASLSPEEQLRAQQELTQLSNIIKEWKEVSEQVRTLNEQVREKRKRLKVQEEMILRIMKKHNIGALDLKGSGGRILYRRSTSKGGMNEKLLFGLLSQHLKSETAAADAVKFITEHREAKMKESLMYEKE
;
A
#
# COMPACT_ATOMS: atom_id res chain seq x y z
N MET A 1 23.61 2.65 -16.69
CA MET A 1 23.45 2.27 -15.27
C MET A 1 23.48 0.76 -15.21
N GLU A 2 24.62 0.20 -14.81
CA GLU A 2 24.80 -1.22 -14.59
C GLU A 2 24.07 -1.63 -13.31
N VAL A 3 23.34 -2.75 -13.37
CA VAL A 3 22.62 -3.28 -12.20
C VAL A 3 23.55 -4.28 -11.52
N HIS A 4 24.19 -3.85 -10.43
CA HIS A 4 24.96 -4.76 -9.60
C HIS A 4 24.02 -5.58 -8.71
N LYS A 5 24.06 -6.91 -8.83
CA LYS A 5 23.45 -7.80 -7.83
C LYS A 5 24.23 -7.67 -6.52
N GLN A 6 23.58 -7.19 -5.47
CA GLN A 6 24.11 -7.25 -4.11
C GLN A 6 23.44 -8.40 -3.38
N VAL A 7 24.19 -9.48 -3.14
CA VAL A 7 23.73 -10.61 -2.32
C VAL A 7 24.02 -10.27 -0.87
N LEU A 8 22.96 -10.11 -0.06
CA LEU A 8 23.06 -10.01 1.39
C LEU A 8 23.27 -11.41 1.96
N VAL A 9 24.48 -11.70 2.43
CA VAL A 9 24.77 -12.90 3.24
C VAL A 9 24.66 -12.49 4.71
N SER A 10 23.60 -12.94 5.39
CA SER A 10 23.52 -12.88 6.85
C SER A 10 24.54 -13.85 7.45
N ASN A 11 25.46 -13.32 8.25
CA ASN A 11 26.58 -14.06 8.82
C ASN A 11 26.32 -14.34 10.32
N ASP A 12 25.81 -15.53 10.63
CA ASP A 12 25.86 -16.07 12.01
C ASP A 12 27.01 -17.07 12.11
N ASN A 13 28.06 -16.66 12.82
CA ASN A 13 29.29 -17.39 13.00
C ASN A 13 29.22 -18.23 14.30
N THR A 14 29.18 -19.56 14.17
CA THR A 14 29.70 -20.46 15.21
C THR A 14 30.47 -21.62 14.56
N SER A 15 31.77 -21.63 14.86
CA SER A 15 32.82 -22.53 14.43
C SER A 15 32.58 -24.01 14.77
N VAL A 16 32.66 -24.92 13.78
CA VAL A 16 33.52 -26.12 13.83
C VAL A 16 33.99 -26.52 12.41
N ARG A 17 35.31 -26.58 12.29
CA ARG A 17 36.20 -27.15 11.27
C ARG A 17 35.68 -28.42 10.57
N SER A 18 35.60 -28.41 9.23
CA SER A 18 35.95 -29.54 8.35
C SER A 18 36.17 -29.05 6.93
N SER A 19 37.25 -29.53 6.34
CA SER A 19 37.75 -29.23 5.00
C SER A 19 36.78 -29.65 3.90
N SER A 20 36.20 -28.68 3.22
CA SER A 20 35.86 -28.79 1.81
C SER A 20 35.96 -27.40 1.21
N SER A 21 36.83 -27.26 0.21
CA SER A 21 36.93 -26.03 -0.56
C SER A 21 35.57 -25.73 -1.18
N VAL A 22 34.82 -24.79 -0.60
CA VAL A 22 33.68 -24.16 -1.28
C VAL A 22 34.29 -23.29 -2.37
N LYS A 23 34.65 -23.94 -3.48
CA LYS A 23 34.94 -23.27 -4.73
C LYS A 23 33.69 -22.48 -5.09
N THR A 24 33.87 -21.19 -5.28
CA THR A 24 32.90 -20.27 -5.86
C THR A 24 32.24 -20.93 -7.07
N GLU A 25 30.99 -21.34 -6.90
CA GLU A 25 30.18 -22.10 -7.87
C GLU A 25 29.58 -21.14 -8.92
N ALA A 26 30.40 -20.24 -9.45
CA ALA A 26 30.01 -19.25 -10.47
C ALA A 26 30.48 -19.65 -11.88
N ALA A 27 31.15 -20.80 -12.04
CA ALA A 27 31.84 -21.18 -13.27
C ALA A 27 31.35 -22.50 -13.89
N SER A 28 30.06 -22.83 -13.76
CA SER A 28 29.47 -24.02 -14.41
C SER A 28 28.05 -23.81 -14.92
N LEU A 29 27.75 -22.62 -15.46
CA LEU A 29 26.55 -22.43 -16.27
C LEU A 29 26.91 -22.73 -17.73
N SER A 30 26.07 -23.51 -18.41
CA SER A 30 26.19 -23.77 -19.84
C SER A 30 26.24 -22.43 -20.60
N PRO A 31 26.99 -22.30 -21.71
CA PRO A 31 26.99 -21.10 -22.55
C PRO A 31 25.56 -20.63 -22.93
N GLU A 32 24.61 -21.55 -23.03
CA GLU A 32 23.20 -21.24 -23.29
C GLU A 32 22.49 -20.57 -22.10
N GLU A 33 22.79 -20.98 -20.87
CA GLU A 33 22.21 -20.40 -19.65
C GLU A 33 22.76 -19.01 -19.37
N GLN A 34 24.04 -18.77 -19.68
CA GLN A 34 24.68 -17.46 -19.58
C GLN A 34 24.05 -16.46 -20.57
N LEU A 35 23.78 -16.89 -21.80
CA LEU A 35 23.12 -16.04 -22.80
C LEU A 35 21.68 -15.68 -22.38
N ARG A 36 20.91 -16.65 -21.87
CA ARG A 36 19.55 -16.40 -21.36
C ARG A 36 19.54 -15.42 -20.19
N ALA A 37 20.44 -15.60 -19.22
CA ALA A 37 20.56 -14.67 -18.09
C ALA A 37 20.92 -13.25 -18.54
N GLN A 38 21.81 -13.11 -19.53
CA GLN A 38 22.17 -11.82 -20.10
C GLN A 38 20.97 -11.14 -20.79
N GLN A 39 20.16 -11.91 -21.52
CA GLN A 39 18.92 -11.43 -22.14
C GLN A 39 17.90 -10.99 -21.08
N GLU A 40 17.69 -11.78 -20.03
CA GLU A 40 16.78 -11.44 -18.93
C GLU A 40 17.20 -10.16 -18.20
N LEU A 41 18.50 -9.96 -17.94
CA LEU A 41 19.02 -8.74 -17.31
C LEU A 41 18.82 -7.50 -18.19
N THR A 42 18.98 -7.63 -19.51
CA THR A 42 18.71 -6.52 -20.43
C THR A 42 17.22 -6.17 -20.49
N GLN A 43 16.34 -7.17 -20.51
CA GLN A 43 14.90 -6.96 -20.43
C GLN A 43 14.51 -6.29 -19.11
N LEU A 44 15.07 -6.75 -17.99
CA LEU A 44 14.87 -6.16 -16.67
C LEU A 44 15.26 -4.69 -16.64
N SER A 45 16.41 -4.31 -17.24
CA SER A 45 16.84 -2.91 -17.32
C SER A 45 15.81 -2.03 -18.03
N ASN A 46 15.21 -2.52 -19.11
CA ASN A 46 14.21 -1.78 -19.86
C ASN A 46 12.89 -1.65 -19.06
N ILE A 47 12.45 -2.74 -18.43
CA ILE A 47 11.25 -2.74 -17.56
C ILE A 47 11.43 -1.76 -16.40
N ILE A 48 12.60 -1.71 -15.77
CA ILE A 48 12.87 -0.79 -14.64
C ILE A 48 12.80 0.68 -15.11
N LYS A 49 13.31 1.00 -16.30
CA LYS A 49 13.26 2.36 -16.85
C LYS A 49 11.81 2.80 -17.08
N GLU A 50 11.03 1.95 -17.74
CA GLU A 50 9.61 2.22 -17.98
C GLU A 50 8.82 2.30 -16.68
N TRP A 51 9.04 1.37 -15.75
CA TRP A 51 8.42 1.39 -14.42
C TRP A 51 8.71 2.70 -13.68
N LYS A 52 9.95 3.19 -13.73
CA LYS A 52 10.32 4.48 -13.10
C LYS A 52 9.58 5.65 -13.73
N GLU A 53 9.49 5.69 -15.05
CA GLU A 53 8.78 6.74 -15.77
C GLU A 53 7.28 6.74 -15.42
N VAL A 54 6.64 5.57 -15.50
CA VAL A 54 5.22 5.42 -15.15
C VAL A 54 4.97 5.74 -13.67
N SER A 55 5.88 5.35 -12.78
CA SER A 55 5.79 5.66 -11.34
C SER A 55 5.76 7.17 -11.08
N GLU A 56 6.60 7.94 -11.77
CA GLU A 56 6.64 9.40 -11.63
C GLU A 56 5.39 10.07 -12.22
N GLN A 57 4.88 9.55 -13.35
CA GLN A 57 3.61 10.01 -13.91
C GLN A 57 2.44 9.77 -12.94
N VAL A 58 2.37 8.57 -12.35
CA VAL A 58 1.34 8.22 -11.35
C VAL A 58 1.45 9.12 -10.12
N ARG A 59 2.66 9.39 -9.65
CA ARG A 59 2.89 10.32 -8.53
C ARG A 59 2.33 11.71 -8.85
N THR A 60 2.69 12.26 -10.00
CA THR A 60 2.24 13.58 -10.45
C THR A 60 0.72 13.65 -10.58
N LEU A 61 0.10 12.63 -11.21
CA LEU A 61 -1.36 12.56 -11.35
C LEU A 61 -2.06 12.45 -9.99
N ASN A 62 -1.51 11.69 -9.04
CA ASN A 62 -2.07 11.58 -7.70
C ASN A 62 -2.03 12.91 -6.94
N GLU A 63 -0.98 13.71 -7.10
CA GLU A 63 -0.90 15.06 -6.53
C GLU A 63 -1.99 15.96 -7.10
N GLN A 64 -2.20 15.94 -8.42
CA GLN A 64 -3.29 16.67 -9.07
C GLN A 64 -4.67 16.20 -8.59
N VAL A 65 -4.88 14.89 -8.48
CA VAL A 65 -6.13 14.32 -7.94
C VAL A 65 -6.36 14.79 -6.50
N ARG A 66 -5.31 14.82 -5.67
CA ARG A 66 -5.39 15.32 -4.29
C ARG A 66 -5.80 16.78 -4.24
N GLU A 67 -5.21 17.63 -5.08
CA GLU A 67 -5.55 19.04 -5.24
C GLU A 67 -7.03 19.22 -5.63
N LYS A 68 -7.50 18.50 -6.65
CA LYS A 68 -8.90 18.56 -7.11
C LYS A 68 -9.87 18.06 -6.05
N ARG A 69 -9.55 16.98 -5.34
CA ARG A 69 -10.37 16.46 -4.23
C ARG A 69 -10.53 17.48 -3.09
N LYS A 70 -9.46 18.22 -2.76
CA LYS A 70 -9.54 19.31 -1.76
C LYS A 70 -10.51 20.40 -2.21
N ARG A 71 -10.38 20.86 -3.45
CA ARG A 71 -11.27 21.90 -4.01
C ARG A 71 -12.72 21.44 -4.07
N LEU A 72 -12.95 20.20 -4.52
CA LEU A 72 -14.27 19.58 -4.58
C LEU A 72 -14.92 19.54 -3.19
N LYS A 73 -14.19 19.10 -2.17
CA LYS A 73 -14.68 19.04 -0.78
C LYS A 73 -15.12 20.42 -0.27
N VAL A 74 -14.33 21.46 -0.53
CA VAL A 74 -14.68 22.84 -0.12
C VAL A 74 -15.97 23.30 -0.82
N GLN A 75 -16.12 23.02 -2.11
CA GLN A 75 -17.32 23.36 -2.87
C GLN A 75 -18.54 22.59 -2.35
N GLU A 76 -18.41 21.28 -2.12
CA GLU A 76 -19.46 20.43 -1.56
C GLU A 76 -19.92 20.92 -0.19
N GLU A 77 -18.99 21.29 0.71
CA GLU A 77 -19.32 21.84 2.03
C GLU A 77 -20.10 23.16 1.93
N MET A 78 -19.73 24.02 0.99
CA MET A 78 -20.44 25.27 0.73
C MET A 78 -21.85 25.02 0.19
N ILE A 79 -21.98 24.13 -0.80
CA ILE A 79 -23.27 23.73 -1.39
C ILE A 79 -24.17 23.12 -0.30
N LEU A 80 -23.66 22.16 0.48
CA LEU A 80 -24.41 21.52 1.57
C LEU A 80 -24.82 22.53 2.64
N ARG A 81 -23.99 23.52 2.97
CA ARG A 81 -24.34 24.59 3.91
C ARG A 81 -25.52 25.41 3.39
N ILE A 82 -25.49 25.80 2.11
CA ILE A 82 -26.57 26.55 1.48
C ILE A 82 -27.85 25.70 1.41
N MET A 83 -27.76 24.46 0.95
CA MET A 83 -28.91 23.54 0.88
C MET A 83 -29.55 23.33 2.26
N LYS A 84 -28.74 23.11 3.32
CA LYS A 84 -29.24 22.97 4.70
C LYS A 84 -29.87 24.27 5.22
N LYS A 85 -29.23 25.41 5.02
CA LYS A 85 -29.73 26.72 5.48
C LYS A 85 -31.11 27.04 4.90
N HIS A 86 -31.36 26.63 3.66
CA HIS A 86 -32.60 26.88 2.95
C HIS A 86 -33.53 25.67 2.87
N ASN A 87 -33.24 24.58 3.61
CA ASN A 87 -34.01 23.33 3.59
C ASN A 87 -34.27 22.76 2.18
N ILE A 88 -33.28 22.87 1.29
CA ILE A 88 -33.35 22.37 -0.09
C ILE A 88 -33.00 20.88 -0.08
N GLY A 89 -33.98 20.03 -0.34
CA GLY A 89 -33.78 18.58 -0.49
C GLY A 89 -33.26 18.16 -1.87
N ALA A 90 -33.60 18.93 -2.91
CA ALA A 90 -33.16 18.70 -4.28
C ALA A 90 -33.04 20.02 -5.05
N LEU A 91 -32.06 20.11 -5.95
CA LEU A 91 -31.84 21.26 -6.82
C LEU A 91 -31.66 20.78 -8.26
N ASP A 92 -32.56 21.18 -9.16
CA ASP A 92 -32.43 20.85 -10.58
C ASP A 92 -31.52 21.85 -11.29
N LEU A 93 -30.60 21.34 -12.10
CA LEU A 93 -29.57 22.13 -12.79
C LEU A 93 -30.08 22.52 -14.17
N LYS A 94 -30.42 23.80 -14.34
CA LYS A 94 -30.80 24.35 -15.65
C LYS A 94 -29.62 24.24 -16.61
N GLY A 95 -29.81 23.53 -17.73
CA GLY A 95 -28.83 23.41 -18.81
C GLY A 95 -28.00 22.12 -18.85
N SER A 96 -27.97 21.30 -17.79
CA SER A 96 -27.27 20.01 -17.79
C SER A 96 -28.19 18.79 -17.67
N GLY A 97 -29.50 19.02 -17.50
CA GLY A 97 -30.49 17.94 -17.31
C GLY A 97 -30.32 17.15 -16.01
N GLY A 98 -29.40 17.55 -15.13
CA GLY A 98 -29.09 16.87 -13.88
C GLY A 98 -29.78 17.49 -12.68
N ARG A 99 -29.77 16.77 -11.55
CA ARG A 99 -30.23 17.28 -10.26
C ARG A 99 -29.28 16.91 -9.13
N ILE A 100 -29.15 17.79 -8.15
CA ILE A 100 -28.40 17.57 -6.92
C ILE A 100 -29.39 17.17 -5.83
N LEU A 101 -29.13 16.07 -5.13
CA LEU A 101 -29.96 15.59 -4.03
C LEU A 101 -29.19 15.71 -2.72
N TYR A 102 -29.83 16.26 -1.69
CA TYR A 102 -29.31 16.12 -0.33
C TYR A 102 -29.57 14.68 0.15
N ARG A 103 -28.50 13.91 0.31
CA ARG A 103 -28.55 12.54 0.86
C ARG A 103 -27.71 12.46 2.12
N ARG A 104 -28.28 11.82 3.15
CA ARG A 104 -27.54 11.39 4.35
C ARG A 104 -27.49 9.88 4.37
N SER A 105 -26.29 9.33 4.49
CA SER A 105 -26.07 7.90 4.70
C SER A 105 -25.18 7.72 5.92
N THR A 106 -25.52 6.75 6.77
CA THR A 106 -24.70 6.32 7.89
C THR A 106 -24.23 4.90 7.62
N SER A 107 -22.92 4.70 7.58
CA SER A 107 -22.30 3.37 7.60
C SER A 107 -21.70 3.14 8.97
N LYS A 108 -21.59 1.87 9.38
CA LYS A 108 -20.80 1.52 10.57
C LYS A 108 -19.34 1.94 10.33
N GLY A 109 -18.69 2.46 11.37
CA GLY A 109 -17.26 2.77 11.31
C GLY A 109 -16.42 1.53 11.06
N GLY A 110 -15.21 1.70 10.52
CA GLY A 110 -14.24 0.62 10.43
C GLY A 110 -13.86 0.09 11.81
N MET A 111 -13.51 -1.19 11.89
CA MET A 111 -13.06 -1.81 13.13
C MET A 111 -11.54 -1.69 13.23
N ASN A 112 -11.04 -0.84 14.15
CA ASN A 112 -9.62 -0.76 14.48
C ASN A 112 -9.36 -1.36 15.87
N GLU A 113 -8.11 -1.62 16.20
CA GLU A 113 -7.72 -2.29 17.44
C GLU A 113 -8.21 -1.55 18.69
N LYS A 114 -8.12 -0.21 18.71
CA LYS A 114 -8.61 0.61 19.83
C LYS A 114 -10.13 0.51 20.01
N LEU A 115 -10.88 0.54 18.91
CA LEU A 115 -12.33 0.39 18.92
C LEU A 115 -12.71 -1.03 19.37
N LEU A 116 -12.01 -2.04 18.87
CA LEU A 116 -12.21 -3.44 19.23
C LEU A 116 -11.96 -3.66 20.73
N PHE A 117 -10.85 -3.14 21.26
CA PHE A 117 -10.54 -3.16 22.68
C PHE A 117 -11.62 -2.49 23.52
N GLY A 118 -12.08 -1.30 23.10
CA GLY A 118 -13.13 -0.58 23.82
C GLY A 118 -14.46 -1.35 23.84
N LEU A 119 -14.86 -1.94 22.71
CA LEU A 119 -16.08 -2.76 22.62
C LEU A 119 -15.97 -4.04 23.44
N LEU A 120 -14.81 -4.71 23.41
CA LEU A 120 -14.56 -5.92 24.21
C LEU A 120 -14.50 -5.61 25.70
N SER A 121 -13.89 -4.49 26.09
CA SER A 121 -13.86 -4.05 27.51
C SER A 121 -15.26 -3.79 28.04
N GLN A 122 -16.13 -3.16 27.23
CA GLN A 122 -17.53 -2.95 27.57
C GLN A 122 -18.32 -4.25 27.64
N HIS A 123 -18.11 -5.16 26.68
CA HIS A 123 -18.85 -6.42 26.60
C HIS A 123 -18.45 -7.41 27.69
N LEU A 124 -17.15 -7.60 27.89
CA LEU A 124 -16.55 -8.51 28.86
C LEU A 124 -16.50 -7.93 30.27
N LYS A 125 -16.75 -6.62 30.41
CA LYS A 125 -16.66 -5.86 31.68
C LYS A 125 -15.30 -6.01 32.37
N SER A 126 -14.25 -6.23 31.58
CA SER A 126 -12.89 -6.44 32.06
C SER A 126 -11.91 -6.00 30.99
N GLU A 127 -11.03 -5.06 31.36
CA GLU A 127 -9.96 -4.59 30.47
C GLU A 127 -8.91 -5.68 30.25
N THR A 128 -8.66 -6.54 31.23
CA THR A 128 -7.69 -7.63 31.11
C THR A 128 -8.16 -8.68 30.10
N ALA A 129 -9.42 -9.13 30.23
CA ALA A 129 -10.00 -10.10 29.29
C ALA A 129 -10.12 -9.52 27.86
N ALA A 130 -10.37 -8.21 27.74
CA ALA A 130 -10.38 -7.53 26.45
C ALA A 130 -8.99 -7.44 25.83
N ALA A 131 -7.96 -7.16 26.63
CA ALA A 131 -6.56 -7.12 26.16
C ALA A 131 -6.12 -8.49 25.64
N ASP A 132 -6.43 -9.56 26.38
CA ASP A 132 -6.11 -10.94 25.99
C ASP A 132 -6.80 -11.33 24.68
N ALA A 133 -8.08 -10.98 24.53
CA ALA A 133 -8.84 -11.25 23.31
C ALA A 133 -8.32 -10.46 22.10
N VAL A 134 -7.98 -9.18 22.27
CA VAL A 134 -7.37 -8.36 21.21
C VAL A 134 -6.02 -8.93 20.79
N LYS A 135 -5.18 -9.31 21.76
CA LYS A 135 -3.88 -9.94 21.49
C LYS A 135 -4.04 -11.22 20.68
N PHE A 136 -4.95 -12.11 21.09
CA PHE A 136 -5.24 -13.34 20.36
C PHE A 136 -5.65 -13.06 18.90
N ILE A 137 -6.60 -12.14 18.69
CA ILE A 137 -7.07 -11.77 17.35
C ILE A 137 -5.93 -11.21 16.49
N THR A 138 -5.07 -10.38 17.08
CA THR A 138 -3.94 -9.76 16.35
C THR A 138 -2.84 -10.75 16.01
N GLU A 139 -2.62 -11.77 16.83
CA GLU A 139 -1.62 -12.82 16.57
C GLU A 139 -2.13 -13.87 15.56
N HIS A 140 -3.43 -14.14 15.52
CA HIS A 140 -4.01 -15.20 14.69
C HIS A 140 -4.66 -14.69 13.40
N ARG A 141 -4.78 -13.36 13.22
CA ARG A 141 -5.25 -12.79 11.94
C ARG A 141 -4.25 -13.10 10.83
N GLU A 142 -4.78 -13.45 9.66
CA GLU A 142 -3.99 -13.73 8.46
C GLU A 142 -3.09 -12.53 8.11
N ALA A 143 -1.78 -12.78 8.05
CA ALA A 143 -0.83 -11.83 7.50
C ALA A 143 -0.77 -12.02 5.99
N LYS A 144 -1.12 -10.97 5.23
CA LYS A 144 -0.97 -10.96 3.77
C LYS A 144 0.38 -10.36 3.42
N MET A 145 1.29 -11.19 2.94
CA MET A 145 2.56 -10.74 2.40
C MET A 145 2.31 -9.97 1.10
N LYS A 146 2.80 -8.74 1.03
CA LYS A 146 2.73 -7.90 -0.16
C LYS A 146 4.14 -7.48 -0.53
N GLU A 147 4.57 -7.89 -1.71
CA GLU A 147 5.81 -7.42 -2.30
C GLU A 147 5.56 -6.11 -3.06
N SER A 148 6.48 -5.16 -2.96
CA SER A 148 6.41 -3.89 -3.67
C SER A 148 7.80 -3.35 -3.96
N LEU A 149 7.93 -2.68 -5.10
CA LEU A 149 9.13 -1.95 -5.48
C LEU A 149 9.14 -0.57 -4.79
N MET A 150 10.27 -0.20 -4.17
CA MET A 150 10.50 1.13 -3.61
C MET A 150 11.65 1.78 -4.38
N TYR A 151 11.42 2.98 -4.93
CA TYR A 151 12.48 3.80 -5.51
C TYR A 151 13.02 4.74 -4.44
N GLU A 152 14.29 4.56 -4.07
CA GLU A 152 15.03 5.47 -3.20
C GLU A 152 15.99 6.31 -4.05
N LYS A 153 16.07 7.61 -3.76
CA LYS A 153 16.99 8.54 -4.42
C LYS A 153 18.12 8.83 -3.43
N GLU A 154 19.37 8.66 -3.85
CA GLU A 154 20.55 9.14 -3.10
C GLU A 154 20.51 10.66 -2.89
#